data_AF-A0A090RV73-F1
#
_entry.id   AF-A0A090RV73-F1
#
_cell.length_a   1.000
_cell.length_b   1.000
_cell.length_c   1.000
_cell.angle_alpha   90.00
_cell.angle_beta   90.00
_cell.angle_gamma   90.00
#
_symmetry.space_group_name_H-M   'P 1'
#
loop_
_entity.id
_entity.type
_entity.pdbx_description
1 polymer ?
#
loop_
_entity_poly.entity_id
_entity_poly.type
_entity_poly.pdbx_seq_one_letter_code
_entity_poly.pdbx_strand_id
1 'polypeptide(L)'
;MSFAERLKELIGQESVSGFARRVDLSEALIRKYLKGSEPSLAKANQIAMKANCSLEWLATGCGYLYRQAEVVDMPAYQLAHETVWYYPSTRGGSYPP
;
A
#
# COMPACT_ATOMS: atom_id res chain seq x y z
N MET A 1 1.69 17.62 -8.51
CA MET A 1 1.95 16.84 -7.29
C MET A 1 3.45 16.59 -7.18
N SER A 2 4.05 16.97 -6.07
CA SER A 2 5.48 16.79 -5.76
C SER A 2 5.76 15.44 -5.08
N PHE A 3 7.03 15.04 -5.02
CA PHE A 3 7.45 13.85 -4.26
C PHE A 3 7.02 13.94 -2.79
N ALA A 4 7.16 15.12 -2.19
CA ALA A 4 6.80 15.35 -0.79
C ALA A 4 5.31 15.11 -0.53
N GLU A 5 4.43 15.51 -1.46
CA GLU A 5 2.98 15.27 -1.33
C GLU A 5 2.64 13.78 -1.41
N ARG A 6 3.22 13.05 -2.37
CA ARG A 6 3.03 11.59 -2.49
C ARG A 6 3.58 10.84 -1.29
N LEU A 7 4.71 11.29 -0.75
CA LEU A 7 5.28 10.73 0.47
C LEU A 7 4.36 10.97 1.67
N LYS A 8 3.74 12.15 1.79
CA LYS A 8 2.72 12.40 2.83
C LYS A 8 1.52 11.47 2.69
N GLU A 9 1.06 11.25 1.46
CA GLU A 9 -0.04 10.34 1.18
C GLU A 9 0.30 8.89 1.59
N LEU A 10 1.53 8.44 1.33
CA LEU A 10 1.99 7.11 1.78
C LEU A 10 2.15 6.97 3.30
N ILE A 11 2.42 8.06 4.01
CA ILE A 11 2.46 8.07 5.49
C ILE A 11 1.02 8.00 6.03
N GLY A 12 0.07 8.69 5.39
CA GLY A 12 -1.34 8.62 5.76
C GLY A 12 -1.58 9.04 7.22
N GLN A 13 -2.09 8.13 8.04
CA GLN A 13 -2.40 8.36 9.46
C GLN A 13 -1.27 7.95 10.42
N GLU A 14 -0.19 7.32 9.92
CA GLU A 14 0.90 6.89 10.79
C GLU A 14 1.84 8.06 11.14
N SER A 15 2.57 7.95 12.24
CA SER A 15 3.59 8.95 12.58
C SER A 15 4.78 8.86 11.63
N VAL A 16 5.45 9.99 11.38
CA VAL A 16 6.68 10.01 10.56
C VAL A 16 7.74 9.05 11.09
N SER A 17 7.82 8.89 12.42
CA SER A 17 8.71 7.94 13.08
C SER A 17 8.33 6.47 12.81
N GLY A 18 7.03 6.16 12.82
CA GLY A 18 6.52 4.83 12.46
C GLY A 18 6.84 4.48 11.01
N PHE A 19 6.58 5.42 10.10
CA PHE A 19 6.88 5.25 8.68
C PHE A 19 8.36 5.05 8.44
N ALA A 20 9.21 5.90 9.02
CA ALA A 20 10.66 5.82 8.89
C ALA A 20 11.18 4.43 9.31
N ARG A 21 10.68 3.90 10.44
CA ARG A 21 11.05 2.56 10.91
C ARG A 21 10.55 1.45 9.98
N ARG A 22 9.34 1.59 9.42
CA ARG A 22 8.76 0.63 8.46
C ARG A 22 9.54 0.54 7.15
N VAL A 23 10.01 1.68 6.65
CA VAL A 23 10.80 1.75 5.41
C VAL A 23 12.31 1.63 5.62
N ASP A 24 12.77 1.42 6.86
CA ASP A 24 14.19 1.30 7.24
C ASP A 24 15.02 2.56 6.88
N LEU A 25 14.47 3.74 7.17
CA LEU A 25 15.11 5.05 6.98
C LEU A 25 15.12 5.85 8.28
N SER A 26 16.00 6.84 8.37
CA SER A 26 16.00 7.75 9.51
C SER A 26 14.85 8.75 9.39
N GLU A 27 14.24 9.09 10.53
CA GLU A 27 13.16 10.08 10.58
C GLU A 27 13.60 11.45 10.04
N ALA A 28 14.85 11.85 10.32
CA ALA A 28 15.45 13.06 9.79
C ALA A 28 15.46 13.08 8.25
N LEU A 29 15.73 11.94 7.62
CA LEU A 29 15.73 11.81 6.16
C LEU A 29 14.31 11.90 5.59
N ILE A 30 13.33 11.25 6.21
CA ILE A 30 11.93 11.38 5.80
C ILE A 30 11.46 12.83 5.94
N ARG A 31 11.75 13.49 7.06
CA ARG A 31 11.45 14.93 7.26
C ARG A 31 12.12 15.82 6.22
N LYS A 32 13.36 15.52 5.85
CA LYS A 32 14.08 16.22 4.78
C LYS A 32 13.35 16.09 3.45
N TYR A 33 12.87 14.90 3.10
CA TYR A 33 12.08 14.68 1.89
C TYR A 33 10.73 15.37 1.91
N LEU A 34 10.04 15.37 3.06
CA LEU A 34 8.79 16.10 3.26
C LEU A 34 8.94 17.62 3.11
N LYS A 35 10.16 18.15 3.29
CA LYS A 35 10.51 19.56 3.06
C LYS A 35 10.85 19.86 1.59
N GLY A 36 10.83 18.86 0.71
CA GLY A 36 11.05 19.01 -0.73
C GLY A 36 12.43 18.60 -1.23
N SER A 37 13.26 17.93 -0.41
CA SER A 37 14.47 17.29 -0.94
C SER A 37 14.13 16.03 -1.73
N GLU A 38 14.85 15.79 -2.82
CA GLU A 38 14.67 14.57 -3.61
C GLU A 38 15.49 13.41 -3.03
N PRO A 39 14.91 12.19 -2.97
CA PRO A 39 15.66 10.99 -2.66
C PRO A 39 16.54 10.57 -3.85
N SER A 40 17.58 9.78 -3.57
CA SER A 40 18.24 9.01 -4.63
C SER A 40 17.32 7.89 -5.13
N LEU A 41 17.56 7.41 -6.36
CA LEU A 41 16.80 6.30 -6.94
C LEU A 41 16.78 5.07 -6.02
N ALA A 42 17.90 4.76 -5.37
CA ALA A 42 18.00 3.65 -4.42
C ALA A 42 17.06 3.83 -3.22
N LYS A 43 16.97 5.06 -2.66
CA LYS A 43 16.11 5.36 -1.52
C LYS A 43 14.63 5.41 -1.91
N ALA A 44 14.31 5.95 -3.07
CA ALA A 44 12.96 5.90 -3.62
C ALA A 44 12.50 4.44 -3.84
N ASN A 45 13.35 3.60 -4.42
CA ASN A 45 13.03 2.18 -4.62
C ASN A 45 12.86 1.43 -3.29
N GLN A 46 13.69 1.73 -2.28
CA GLN A 46 13.54 1.17 -0.93
C GLN A 46 12.17 1.51 -0.32
N ILE A 47 11.76 2.79 -0.39
CA ILE A 47 10.44 3.23 0.07
C ILE A 47 9.34 2.50 -0.70
N ALA A 48 9.45 2.43 -2.03
CA ALA A 48 8.47 1.76 -2.89
C ALA A 48 8.27 0.28 -2.52
N MET A 49 9.36 -0.46 -2.31
CA MET A 49 9.32 -1.86 -1.86
C MET A 49 8.69 -2.02 -0.48
N LYS A 50 9.08 -1.19 0.49
CA LYS A 50 8.62 -1.31 1.88
C LYS A 50 7.21 -0.75 2.11
N ALA A 51 6.77 0.16 1.26
CA ALA A 51 5.43 0.73 1.29
C ALA A 51 4.47 0.10 0.28
N ASN A 52 4.90 -0.96 -0.43
CA ASN A 52 4.13 -1.65 -1.46
C ASN A 52 3.54 -0.71 -2.53
N CYS A 53 4.30 0.31 -2.94
CA CYS A 53 3.87 1.28 -3.92
C CYS A 53 4.73 1.22 -5.19
N SER A 54 4.22 1.75 -6.30
CA SER A 54 5.02 1.83 -7.54
C SER A 54 6.12 2.89 -7.40
N LEU A 55 7.33 2.54 -7.84
CA LEU A 55 8.43 3.50 -7.91
C LEU A 55 8.12 4.59 -8.94
N GLU A 56 7.46 4.24 -10.05
CA GLU A 56 7.04 5.18 -11.08
C GLU A 56 6.09 6.22 -10.48
N TRP A 57 5.03 5.77 -9.82
CA TRP A 57 4.08 6.67 -9.15
C TRP A 57 4.77 7.53 -8.10
N LEU A 58 5.64 6.93 -7.26
CA LEU A 58 6.35 7.68 -6.23
C LEU A 58 7.27 8.76 -6.83
N ALA A 59 7.98 8.46 -7.92
CA ALA A 59 8.93 9.37 -8.55
C ALA A 59 8.24 10.46 -9.38
N THR A 60 7.31 10.08 -10.26
CA THR A 60 6.73 10.99 -11.27
C THR A 60 5.33 11.46 -10.93
N GLY A 61 4.60 10.72 -10.09
CA GLY A 61 3.16 10.90 -9.90
C GLY A 61 2.30 10.33 -11.02
N CYS A 62 2.91 9.66 -11.99
CA CYS A 62 2.23 8.94 -13.07
C CYS A 62 2.18 7.44 -12.77
N GLY A 63 1.19 6.73 -13.32
CA GLY A 63 1.02 5.29 -13.13
C GLY A 63 0.17 4.93 -11.90
N TYR A 64 0.21 3.65 -11.50
CA TYR A 64 -0.62 3.12 -10.41
C TYR A 64 0.08 3.25 -9.05
N LEU A 65 -0.67 3.64 -8.01
CA LEU A 65 -0.14 3.84 -6.67
C LEU A 65 0.40 2.53 -6.07
N TYR A 66 -0.35 1.43 -6.16
CA TYR A 66 0.05 0.13 -5.61
C TYR A 66 0.77 -0.71 -6.66
N ARG A 67 1.97 -1.22 -6.31
CA ARG A 67 2.79 -2.06 -7.20
C ARG A 67 2.23 -3.47 -7.34
N GLN A 68 1.53 -3.92 -6.30
CA GLN A 68 0.75 -5.14 -6.28
C GLN A 68 -0.54 -4.78 -5.54
N ALA A 69 -1.63 -4.58 -6.30
CA ALA A 69 -2.91 -5.04 -5.79
C ALA A 69 -2.70 -6.51 -5.44
N GLU A 70 -3.01 -6.89 -4.21
CA GLU A 70 -2.73 -8.22 -3.69
C GLU A 70 -3.01 -9.31 -4.73
N VAL A 71 -2.00 -10.15 -4.94
CA VAL A 71 -2.21 -11.59 -4.97
C VAL A 71 -3.05 -11.92 -3.73
N VAL A 72 -4.38 -11.78 -3.84
CA VAL A 72 -5.26 -12.61 -3.03
C VAL A 72 -4.76 -14.01 -3.31
N ASP A 73 -4.24 -14.68 -2.28
CA ASP A 73 -3.85 -16.07 -2.40
C ASP A 73 -5.05 -16.76 -3.05
N MET A 74 -4.91 -17.24 -4.28
CA MET A 74 -6.00 -17.84 -5.06
C MET A 74 -6.81 -18.84 -4.18
N PRO A 75 -6.17 -19.67 -3.32
CA PRO A 75 -6.90 -20.48 -2.34
C PRO A 75 -7.72 -19.70 -1.31
N ALA A 76 -7.26 -18.53 -0.82
CA ALA A 76 -8.03 -17.69 0.10
C ALA A 76 -9.25 -17.05 -0.59
N TYR A 77 -9.10 -16.61 -1.85
CA TYR A 77 -10.23 -16.13 -2.66
C TYR A 77 -11.23 -17.26 -2.96
N GLN A 78 -10.72 -18.43 -3.35
CA GLN A 78 -11.53 -19.62 -3.61
C GLN A 78 -12.27 -20.06 -2.34
N LEU A 79 -11.60 -20.11 -1.18
CA LEU A 79 -12.22 -20.46 0.09
C LEU A 79 -13.29 -19.45 0.52
N ALA A 80 -13.05 -18.15 0.34
CA ALA A 80 -14.05 -17.12 0.63
C ALA A 80 -15.26 -17.23 -0.31
N HIS A 81 -15.03 -17.43 -1.61
CA HIS A 81 -16.09 -17.67 -2.60
C HIS A 81 -16.88 -18.94 -2.25
N GLU A 82 -16.20 -20.04 -1.95
CA GLU A 82 -16.81 -21.32 -1.58
C GLU A 82 -17.56 -21.23 -0.25
N THR A 83 -17.06 -20.46 0.73
CA THR A 83 -17.75 -20.23 2.01
C THR A 83 -19.01 -19.39 1.83
N VAL A 84 -18.99 -18.38 0.96
CA VAL A 84 -20.15 -17.52 0.68
C VAL A 84 -21.19 -18.25 -0.19
N TRP A 85 -20.76 -19.11 -1.11
CA TRP A 85 -21.64 -19.81 -2.06
C TRP A 85 -22.05 -21.23 -1.64
N TYR A 86 -21.32 -21.88 -0.72
CA TYR A 86 -21.49 -23.30 -0.39
C TYR A 86 -21.56 -23.59 1.12
N TYR A 87 -22.07 -22.65 1.93
CA TYR A 87 -22.51 -23.00 3.28
C TYR A 87 -23.84 -23.78 3.19
N PRO A 88 -23.91 -25.04 3.66
CA PRO A 88 -25.19 -25.74 3.75
C PRO A 88 -26.09 -24.95 4.69
N SER A 89 -27.22 -24.47 4.16
CA SER A 89 -28.22 -23.70 4.90
C SER A 89 -28.81 -24.51 6.06
N THR A 90 -28.12 -24.59 7.19
CA THR A 90 -28.75 -24.96 8.45
C THR A 90 -29.31 -23.71 9.09
N ARG A 91 -30.44 -23.26 8.52
CA ARG A 91 -31.50 -22.38 9.04
C ARG A 91 -31.92 -21.40 7.94
N GLY A 92 -33.16 -21.57 7.50
CA GLY A 92 -33.74 -20.99 6.29
C GLY A 92 -33.55 -19.49 6.16
N GLY A 93 -33.07 -19.09 4.98
CA GLY A 93 -33.16 -17.74 4.46
C GLY A 93 -33.35 -17.85 2.95
N SER A 94 -34.56 -17.56 2.49
CA SER A 94 -34.94 -17.49 1.08
C SER A 94 -34.17 -16.38 0.36
N TYR A 95 -33.62 -16.70 -0.81
CA TYR A 95 -33.00 -15.75 -1.76
C TYR A 95 -34.04 -14.74 -2.28
N PRO A 96 -33.72 -13.44 -2.41
CA PRO A 96 -34.45 -12.55 -3.31
C PRO A 96 -34.01 -12.77 -4.77
N PRO A 97 -34.89 -12.44 -5.74
CA PRO A 97 -34.67 -12.69 -7.18
C PRO A 97 -33.51 -11.87 -7.77
#